data_AF-A0A218VF57-F1
#
_entry.id   AF-A0A218VF57-F1
#
_cell.length_a   1.000
_cell.length_b   1.000
_cell.length_c   1.000
_cell.angle_alpha   90.00
_cell.angle_beta   90.00
_cell.angle_gamma   90.00
#
_symmetry.space_group_name_H-M   'P 1'
#
loop_
_entity.id
_entity.type
_entity.pdbx_description
1 polymer ?
#
loop_
_entity_poly.entity_id
_entity_poly.type
_entity_poly.pdbx_seq_one_letter_code
_entity_poly.pdbx_strand_id
1 'polypeptide(L)'
;MVNMVELTALQTTDETCGIIAPGCLAQPNEPAAKALWESFMNLKQKEAVMEARRHLVEAASRENLPIKMSMGRVTPEQLSSYIQLFRNNLKALENHCGLLQLVLATVQTLKHPQTSKWDNFLAFERLLLQTIGESEMPSVLNQLLPMIKSYNERTKDDYACEDFLVLLVYIYSVVGEIKCGKELDTAEEEVKRALVKAICDEPELSPLLQNITGCDSSLNLTSQKAMDAVDGIFRSLRDIARVRMHMKQFHSIHNPGSNTHQASYKPLLKQVVEEVCNPDRPDPVDIEHISSGLTDLLKTGFSMFMKVNRPHPGDHPLLIIFMVGGVSISEVKMVKDLVATRKPGTQVIVLSSVLLTPHSTVELLFASDRLQPDARI
;
A
#
# COMPACT_ATOMS: atom_id res chain seq x y z
N MET A 1 -16.04 -8.64 -6.28
CA MET A 1 -17.48 -8.95 -6.39
C MET A 1 -17.89 -9.63 -5.10
N VAL A 2 -18.99 -9.24 -4.47
CA VAL A 2 -19.40 -9.76 -3.14
C VAL A 2 -20.17 -11.05 -3.33
N ASN A 3 -19.90 -12.08 -2.53
CA ASN A 3 -20.72 -13.30 -2.55
C ASN A 3 -21.91 -13.16 -1.58
N MET A 4 -23.12 -13.14 -2.11
CA MET A 4 -24.36 -12.94 -1.37
C MET A 4 -24.98 -14.25 -0.85
N VAL A 5 -24.30 -15.40 -0.98
CA VAL A 5 -24.84 -16.72 -0.61
C VAL A 5 -25.37 -16.76 0.83
N GLU A 6 -24.73 -16.08 1.78
CA GLU A 6 -25.20 -16.01 3.20
C GLU A 6 -26.62 -15.43 3.34
N LEU A 7 -27.10 -14.66 2.36
CA LEU A 7 -28.44 -14.07 2.32
C LEU A 7 -29.45 -14.88 1.49
N THR A 8 -29.01 -15.97 0.85
CA THR A 8 -29.86 -16.81 0.00
C THR A 8 -30.22 -18.12 0.70
N ALA A 9 -31.16 -18.88 0.15
CA ALA A 9 -31.45 -20.25 0.60
C ALA A 9 -30.41 -21.28 0.10
N LEU A 10 -29.45 -20.87 -0.74
CA LEU A 10 -28.47 -21.75 -1.35
C LEU A 10 -27.45 -22.23 -0.31
N GLN A 11 -27.11 -23.51 -0.36
CA GLN A 11 -26.05 -24.11 0.44
C GLN A 11 -24.85 -24.42 -0.46
N THR A 12 -23.66 -23.97 -0.08
CA THR A 12 -22.40 -24.33 -0.72
C THR A 12 -21.78 -25.51 0.02
N THR A 13 -21.54 -26.62 -0.68
CA THR A 13 -20.86 -27.81 -0.15
C THR A 13 -19.34 -27.75 -0.26
N ASP A 14 -18.79 -26.72 -0.91
CA ASP A 14 -17.36 -26.64 -1.24
C ASP A 14 -16.86 -25.18 -1.13
N GLU A 15 -15.73 -24.96 -0.44
CA GLU A 15 -15.08 -23.65 -0.29
C GLU A 15 -14.50 -23.13 -1.63
N THR A 16 -14.42 -24.00 -2.64
CA THR A 16 -13.89 -23.72 -3.98
C THR A 16 -14.95 -23.29 -5.01
N CYS A 17 -16.23 -23.24 -4.62
CA CYS A 17 -17.30 -22.89 -5.56
C CYS A 17 -17.25 -21.39 -5.92
N GLY A 18 -17.32 -21.07 -7.23
CA GLY A 18 -17.37 -19.69 -7.74
C GLY A 18 -18.54 -18.87 -7.17
N ILE A 19 -18.51 -17.54 -7.35
CA ILE A 19 -19.52 -16.63 -6.80
C ILE A 19 -20.92 -16.99 -7.34
N ILE A 20 -21.77 -17.60 -6.51
CA ILE A 20 -23.10 -18.10 -6.91
C ILE A 20 -24.14 -16.96 -6.88
N ALA A 21 -24.00 -16.02 -5.95
CA ALA A 21 -24.90 -14.88 -5.82
C ALA A 21 -24.07 -13.59 -5.86
N PRO A 22 -23.90 -12.96 -7.04
CA PRO A 22 -23.04 -11.79 -7.17
C PRO A 22 -23.71 -10.54 -6.58
N GLY A 23 -22.96 -9.82 -5.73
CA GLY A 23 -23.32 -8.51 -5.19
C GLY A 23 -22.40 -7.39 -5.69
N CYS A 24 -22.91 -6.17 -5.56
CA CYS A 24 -22.29 -4.90 -5.95
C CYS A 24 -21.95 -4.04 -4.71
N LEU A 25 -20.73 -3.48 -4.70
CA LEU A 25 -20.31 -2.51 -3.69
C LEU A 25 -20.83 -1.09 -3.98
N ALA A 26 -21.09 -0.78 -5.25
CA ALA A 26 -21.57 0.53 -5.66
C ALA A 26 -23.10 0.59 -5.51
N GLN A 27 -23.55 1.27 -4.45
CA GLN A 27 -24.96 1.39 -4.10
C GLN A 27 -25.35 2.88 -4.02
N PRO A 28 -25.41 3.59 -5.17
CA PRO A 28 -25.56 5.06 -5.19
C PRO A 28 -26.95 5.53 -4.73
N ASN A 29 -27.96 4.65 -4.82
CA ASN A 29 -29.36 5.00 -4.58
C ASN A 29 -29.78 4.85 -3.10
N GLU A 30 -28.98 4.17 -2.28
CA GLU A 30 -29.28 3.94 -0.86
C GLU A 30 -28.44 4.89 0.02
N PRO A 31 -29.04 5.87 0.71
CA PRO A 31 -28.29 6.85 1.52
C PRO A 31 -27.45 6.22 2.62
N ALA A 32 -27.96 5.15 3.25
CA ALA A 32 -27.25 4.43 4.31
C ALA A 32 -26.01 3.70 3.75
N ALA A 33 -26.14 3.04 2.61
CA ALA A 33 -25.02 2.38 1.94
C ALA A 33 -23.98 3.39 1.45
N LYS A 34 -24.42 4.53 0.90
CA LYS A 34 -23.53 5.62 0.48
C LYS A 34 -22.74 6.19 1.65
N ALA A 35 -23.39 6.49 2.77
CA ALA A 35 -22.73 7.00 3.97
C ALA A 35 -21.73 5.99 4.55
N LEU A 36 -22.08 4.68 4.55
CA LEU A 36 -21.16 3.63 5.00
C LEU A 36 -19.96 3.50 4.06
N TRP A 37 -20.18 3.56 2.74
CA TRP A 37 -19.11 3.52 1.74
C TRP A 37 -18.15 4.70 1.89
N GLU A 38 -18.67 5.91 2.08
CA GLU A 38 -17.86 7.10 2.37
C GLU A 38 -17.08 6.94 3.68
N SER A 39 -17.68 6.32 4.70
CA SER A 39 -17.00 6.02 5.96
C SER A 39 -15.85 5.03 5.77
N PHE A 40 -16.02 3.98 4.97
CA PHE A 40 -14.96 3.02 4.66
C PHE A 40 -13.73 3.66 3.99
N MET A 41 -13.94 4.68 3.16
CA MET A 41 -12.85 5.38 2.49
C MET A 41 -12.06 6.32 3.43
N ASN A 42 -12.65 6.72 4.56
CA ASN A 42 -12.09 7.75 5.44
C ASN A 42 -11.66 7.25 6.82
N LEU A 43 -12.24 6.16 7.32
CA LEU A 43 -11.98 5.63 8.65
C LEU A 43 -10.86 4.58 8.66
N LYS A 44 -10.27 4.35 9.83
CA LYS A 44 -9.35 3.22 10.03
C LYS A 44 -10.15 1.91 10.05
N GLN A 45 -9.51 0.78 9.71
CA GLN A 45 -10.17 -0.54 9.64
C GLN A 45 -11.04 -0.85 10.87
N LYS A 46 -10.53 -0.66 12.09
CA LYS A 46 -11.30 -0.92 13.32
C LYS A 46 -12.55 -0.03 13.45
N GLU A 47 -12.43 1.25 13.10
CA GLU A 47 -13.52 2.22 13.14
C GLU A 47 -14.55 1.90 12.05
N ALA A 48 -14.10 1.60 10.84
CA ALA A 48 -14.95 1.17 9.72
C ALA A 48 -15.77 -0.09 10.07
N VAL A 49 -15.17 -1.09 10.72
CA VAL A 49 -15.90 -2.30 11.16
C VAL A 49 -16.93 -1.98 12.25
N MET A 50 -16.62 -1.06 13.17
CA MET A 50 -17.60 -0.58 14.15
C MET A 50 -18.76 0.17 13.48
N GLU A 51 -18.46 0.96 12.45
CA GLU A 51 -19.44 1.72 11.69
C GLU A 51 -20.36 0.80 10.87
N ALA A 52 -19.81 -0.25 10.25
CA ALA A 52 -20.59 -1.30 9.59
C ALA A 52 -21.57 -1.96 10.56
N ARG A 53 -21.11 -2.27 11.78
CA ARG A 53 -21.97 -2.80 12.84
C ARG A 53 -23.06 -1.81 13.24
N ARG A 54 -22.73 -0.53 13.41
CA ARG A 54 -23.69 0.53 13.79
C ARG A 54 -24.83 0.60 12.78
N HIS A 55 -24.52 0.74 11.50
CA HIS A 55 -25.51 0.80 10.44
C HIS A 55 -26.36 -0.47 10.35
N LEU A 56 -25.75 -1.65 10.50
CA LEU A 56 -26.48 -2.92 10.49
C LEU A 56 -27.46 -3.05 11.66
N VAL A 57 -27.05 -2.62 12.86
CA VAL A 57 -27.91 -2.63 14.05
C VAL A 57 -29.08 -1.66 13.90
N GLU A 58 -28.84 -0.47 13.33
CA GLU A 58 -29.89 0.51 13.03
C GLU A 58 -30.90 -0.02 12.02
N ALA A 59 -30.43 -0.66 10.94
CA ALA A 59 -31.29 -1.28 9.93
C ALA A 59 -32.17 -2.39 10.55
N ALA A 60 -31.57 -3.29 11.33
CA ALA A 60 -32.33 -4.37 11.94
C ALA A 60 -33.27 -3.88 13.06
N SER A 61 -32.95 -2.78 13.76
CA SER A 61 -33.87 -2.14 14.69
C SER A 61 -35.08 -1.51 13.98
N ARG A 62 -34.91 -0.93 12.80
CA ARG A 62 -36.01 -0.36 11.99
C ARG A 62 -36.97 -1.44 11.49
N GLU A 63 -36.44 -2.62 11.22
CA GLU A 63 -37.20 -3.78 10.73
C GLU A 63 -37.72 -4.68 11.88
N ASN A 64 -37.57 -4.25 13.14
CA ASN A 64 -37.98 -4.97 14.35
C ASN A 64 -37.40 -6.40 14.46
N LEU A 65 -36.16 -6.60 14.00
CA LEU A 65 -35.48 -7.89 14.06
C LEU A 65 -34.88 -8.14 15.47
N PRO A 66 -34.81 -9.40 15.94
CA PRO A 66 -34.33 -9.74 17.27
C PRO A 66 -32.80 -9.67 17.38
N ILE A 67 -32.25 -8.45 17.52
CA ILE A 67 -30.81 -8.24 17.70
C ILE A 67 -30.43 -8.34 19.18
N LYS A 68 -29.44 -9.20 19.48
CA LYS A 68 -28.73 -9.15 20.77
C LYS A 68 -27.53 -8.23 20.65
N MET A 69 -27.59 -7.06 21.31
CA MET A 69 -26.46 -6.15 21.38
C MET A 69 -25.38 -6.72 22.31
N SER A 70 -24.17 -6.96 21.78
CA SER A 70 -23.02 -7.33 22.62
C SER A 70 -22.03 -6.17 22.72
N MET A 71 -21.68 -5.72 23.92
CA MET A 71 -20.67 -4.68 24.09
C MET A 71 -19.28 -5.34 23.94
N GLY A 72 -18.50 -4.96 22.93
CA GLY A 72 -17.19 -5.57 22.70
C GLY A 72 -16.61 -5.38 21.28
N ARG A 73 -15.45 -6.00 21.04
CA ARG A 73 -14.78 -6.04 19.73
C ARG A 73 -15.71 -6.70 18.71
N VAL A 74 -15.86 -6.05 17.56
CA VAL A 74 -16.67 -6.58 16.46
C VAL A 74 -15.89 -7.67 15.74
N THR A 75 -16.48 -8.87 15.63
CA THR A 75 -15.91 -10.01 14.90
C THR A 75 -16.70 -10.28 13.61
N PRO A 76 -16.09 -10.90 12.58
CA PRO A 76 -16.81 -11.25 11.36
C PRO A 76 -17.97 -12.23 11.62
N GLU A 77 -17.86 -13.12 12.60
CA GLU A 77 -18.94 -14.04 13.01
C GLU A 77 -20.14 -13.27 13.57
N GLN A 78 -19.87 -12.22 14.35
CA GLN A 78 -20.92 -11.36 14.89
C GLN A 78 -21.67 -10.66 13.74
N LEU A 79 -20.96 -10.08 12.78
CA LEU A 79 -21.58 -9.41 11.63
C LEU A 79 -22.39 -10.40 10.79
N SER A 80 -21.85 -11.60 10.49
CA SER A 80 -22.61 -12.68 9.83
C SER A 80 -23.89 -13.03 10.59
N SER A 81 -23.84 -13.14 11.93
CA SER A 81 -25.03 -13.48 12.74
C SER A 81 -26.14 -12.43 12.61
N TYR A 82 -25.79 -11.15 12.49
CA TYR A 82 -26.74 -10.06 12.31
C TYR A 82 -27.31 -10.02 10.89
N ILE A 83 -26.48 -10.29 9.87
CA ILE A 83 -26.91 -10.38 8.47
C ILE A 83 -27.93 -11.52 8.30
N GLN A 84 -27.72 -12.67 8.96
CA GLN A 84 -28.62 -13.82 8.88
C GLN A 84 -30.04 -13.52 9.37
N LEU A 85 -30.24 -12.51 10.22
CA LEU A 85 -31.58 -12.09 10.68
C LEU A 85 -32.45 -11.56 9.52
N PHE A 86 -31.84 -11.05 8.46
CA PHE A 86 -32.54 -10.52 7.28
C PHE A 86 -32.94 -11.60 6.27
N ARG A 87 -32.36 -12.81 6.36
CA ARG A 87 -32.51 -13.88 5.36
C ARG A 87 -33.97 -14.23 5.04
N ASN A 88 -34.82 -14.25 6.06
CA ASN A 88 -36.23 -14.65 5.93
C ASN A 88 -37.19 -13.46 5.75
N ASN A 89 -36.69 -12.22 5.79
CA ASN A 89 -37.50 -11.01 5.64
C ASN A 89 -37.19 -10.33 4.31
N LEU A 90 -37.90 -10.75 3.25
CA LEU A 90 -37.71 -10.25 1.89
C LEU A 90 -37.83 -8.73 1.79
N LYS A 91 -38.77 -8.12 2.53
CA LYS A 91 -38.98 -6.68 2.53
C LYS A 91 -37.79 -5.95 3.16
N ALA A 92 -37.29 -6.43 4.29
CA ALA A 92 -36.11 -5.87 4.94
C ALA A 92 -34.85 -6.02 4.06
N LEU A 93 -34.74 -7.14 3.36
CA LEU A 93 -33.63 -7.44 2.44
C LEU A 93 -33.66 -6.51 1.23
N GLU A 94 -34.82 -6.27 0.63
CA GLU A 94 -34.99 -5.31 -0.47
C GLU A 94 -34.65 -3.87 -0.03
N ASN A 95 -35.16 -3.45 1.14
CA ASN A 95 -34.97 -2.10 1.67
C ASN A 95 -33.51 -1.77 2.03
N HIS A 96 -32.73 -2.77 2.47
CA HIS A 96 -31.36 -2.58 2.98
C HIS A 96 -30.32 -3.39 2.19
N CYS A 97 -30.65 -3.75 0.94
CA CYS A 97 -29.83 -4.66 0.14
C CYS A 97 -28.41 -4.14 -0.06
N GLY A 98 -28.26 -2.83 -0.30
CA GLY A 98 -26.96 -2.22 -0.53
C GLY A 98 -26.12 -2.17 0.74
N LEU A 99 -26.73 -1.82 1.87
CA LEU A 99 -26.07 -1.90 3.17
C LEU A 99 -25.59 -3.32 3.48
N LEU A 100 -26.46 -4.32 3.31
CA LEU A 100 -26.13 -5.72 3.58
C LEU A 100 -24.97 -6.22 2.69
N GLN A 101 -24.92 -5.79 1.43
CA GLN A 101 -23.80 -6.07 0.52
C GLN A 101 -22.46 -5.52 1.03
N LEU A 102 -22.45 -4.29 1.54
CA LEU A 102 -21.24 -3.67 2.10
C LEU A 102 -20.77 -4.36 3.39
N VAL A 103 -21.71 -4.74 4.26
CA VAL A 103 -21.39 -5.49 5.48
C VAL A 103 -20.87 -6.89 5.13
N LEU A 104 -21.50 -7.60 4.18
CA LEU A 104 -21.03 -8.90 3.71
C LEU A 104 -19.64 -8.83 3.08
N ALA A 105 -19.37 -7.78 2.28
CA ALA A 105 -18.03 -7.53 1.77
C ALA A 105 -17.02 -7.39 2.91
N THR A 106 -17.37 -6.64 3.95
CA THR A 106 -16.53 -6.47 5.14
C THR A 106 -16.25 -7.81 5.82
N VAL A 107 -17.27 -8.65 6.00
CA VAL A 107 -17.12 -10.01 6.57
C VAL A 107 -16.19 -10.86 5.72
N GLN A 108 -16.36 -10.86 4.40
CA GLN A 108 -15.52 -11.63 3.48
C GLN A 108 -14.08 -11.16 3.49
N THR A 109 -13.84 -9.84 3.52
CA THR A 109 -12.50 -9.28 3.67
C THR A 109 -11.86 -9.72 4.98
N LEU A 110 -12.58 -9.68 6.10
CA LEU A 110 -12.05 -10.08 7.41
C LEU A 110 -11.77 -11.59 7.51
N LYS A 111 -12.55 -12.44 6.83
CA LYS A 111 -12.36 -13.90 6.81
C LYS A 111 -11.35 -14.37 5.75
N HIS A 112 -10.86 -13.47 4.88
CA HIS A 112 -10.00 -13.87 3.78
C HIS A 112 -8.67 -14.47 4.29
N PRO A 113 -8.16 -15.58 3.72
CA PRO A 113 -6.93 -16.21 4.17
C PRO A 113 -5.69 -15.29 4.10
N GLN A 114 -5.69 -14.30 3.21
CA GLN A 114 -4.57 -13.34 3.13
C GLN A 114 -4.55 -12.35 4.31
N THR A 115 -5.63 -12.19 5.07
CA THR A 115 -5.67 -11.23 6.19
C THR A 115 -4.60 -11.53 7.23
N SER A 116 -4.39 -12.81 7.57
CA SER A 116 -3.30 -13.21 8.48
C SER A 116 -1.92 -12.90 7.89
N LYS A 117 -1.73 -13.09 6.58
CA LYS A 117 -0.48 -12.72 5.89
C LYS A 117 -0.22 -11.22 5.98
N TRP A 118 -1.23 -10.39 5.76
CA TRP A 118 -1.11 -8.93 5.88
C TRP A 118 -0.80 -8.48 7.31
N ASP A 119 -1.42 -9.10 8.31
CA ASP A 119 -1.12 -8.83 9.72
C ASP A 119 0.33 -9.20 10.07
N ASN A 120 0.83 -10.31 9.53
CA ASN A 120 2.24 -10.71 9.69
C ASN A 120 3.20 -9.75 8.98
N PHE A 121 2.87 -9.27 7.76
CA PHE A 121 3.67 -8.24 7.10
C PHE A 121 3.71 -6.94 7.90
N LEU A 122 2.59 -6.51 8.46
CA LEU A 122 2.54 -5.31 9.30
C LEU A 122 3.35 -5.48 10.59
N ALA A 123 3.33 -6.68 11.19
CA ALA A 123 4.17 -6.99 12.34
C ALA A 123 5.67 -6.97 11.97
N PHE A 124 6.01 -7.57 10.83
CA PHE A 124 7.38 -7.56 10.30
C PHE A 124 7.85 -6.14 9.97
N GLU A 125 7.00 -5.31 9.36
CA GLU A 125 7.26 -3.90 9.06
C GLU A 125 7.63 -3.12 10.32
N ARG A 126 6.87 -3.31 11.41
CA ARG A 126 7.16 -2.68 12.71
C ARG A 126 8.46 -3.16 13.32
N LEU A 127 8.71 -4.47 13.28
CA LEU A 127 9.97 -5.06 13.74
C LEU A 127 11.15 -4.49 12.94
N LEU A 128 10.98 -4.35 11.64
CA LEU A 128 12.00 -3.82 10.73
C LEU A 128 12.34 -2.37 11.05
N LEU A 129 11.33 -1.51 11.22
CA LEU A 129 11.51 -0.10 11.58
C LEU A 129 12.25 0.05 12.92
N GLN A 130 11.97 -0.82 13.88
CA GLN A 130 12.67 -0.88 15.17
C GLN A 130 14.12 -1.36 14.97
N THR A 131 14.31 -2.44 14.22
CA THR A 131 15.62 -3.08 14.00
C THR A 131 16.57 -2.18 13.23
N ILE A 132 16.11 -1.44 12.21
CA ILE A 132 16.95 -0.47 11.48
C ILE A 132 17.49 0.63 12.39
N GLY A 133 16.73 1.02 13.43
CA GLY A 133 17.19 2.01 14.40
C GLY A 133 18.23 1.49 15.39
N GLU A 134 18.26 0.17 15.62
CA GLU A 134 19.08 -0.47 16.67
C GLU A 134 20.23 -1.33 16.11
N SER A 135 20.11 -1.85 14.89
CA SER A 135 20.99 -2.84 14.26
C SER A 135 21.25 -2.53 12.78
N GLU A 136 22.40 -3.01 12.28
CA GLU A 136 22.81 -2.80 10.88
C GLU A 136 22.02 -3.72 9.91
N MET A 137 21.86 -3.28 8.67
CA MET A 137 21.12 -3.97 7.59
C MET A 137 21.36 -5.50 7.45
N PRO A 138 22.58 -6.06 7.67
CA PRO A 138 22.77 -7.52 7.59
C PRO A 138 21.86 -8.31 8.53
N SER A 139 21.57 -7.79 9.73
CA SER A 139 20.70 -8.44 10.72
C SER A 139 19.28 -8.64 10.20
N VAL A 140 18.77 -7.64 9.47
CA VAL A 140 17.44 -7.63 8.88
C VAL A 140 17.34 -8.65 7.76
N LEU A 141 18.36 -8.73 6.90
CA LEU A 141 18.42 -9.74 5.83
C LEU A 141 18.49 -11.16 6.40
N ASN A 142 19.26 -11.37 7.47
CA ASN A 142 19.36 -12.66 8.14
C ASN A 142 18.03 -13.10 8.79
N GLN A 143 17.20 -12.15 9.23
CA GLN A 143 15.84 -12.44 9.71
C GLN A 143 14.88 -12.83 8.57
N LEU A 144 15.08 -12.28 7.37
CA LEU A 144 14.27 -12.59 6.18
C LEU A 144 14.62 -13.96 5.60
N LEU A 145 15.91 -14.34 5.62
CA LEU A 145 16.42 -15.57 5.03
C LEU A 145 15.61 -16.85 5.38
N PRO A 146 15.30 -17.17 6.65
CA PRO A 146 14.53 -18.38 6.99
C PRO A 146 13.07 -18.35 6.53
N MET A 147 12.55 -17.19 6.14
CA MET A 147 11.19 -17.08 5.60
C MET A 147 11.14 -17.49 4.12
N ILE A 148 12.25 -17.37 3.40
CA ILE A 148 12.34 -17.70 1.97
C ILE A 148 12.44 -19.22 1.81
N LYS A 149 11.30 -19.84 1.49
CA LYS A 149 11.17 -21.29 1.33
C LYS A 149 11.00 -21.68 -0.13
N SER A 150 11.54 -22.84 -0.51
CA SER A 150 11.25 -23.44 -1.81
C SER A 150 9.78 -23.84 -1.92
N TYR A 151 9.25 -23.98 -3.14
CA TYR A 151 7.84 -24.32 -3.37
C TYR A 151 7.40 -25.57 -2.58
N ASN A 152 8.24 -26.61 -2.55
CA ASN A 152 7.93 -27.87 -1.87
C ASN A 152 7.89 -27.78 -0.33
N GLU A 153 8.50 -26.74 0.24
CA GLU A 153 8.57 -26.50 1.69
C GLU A 153 7.49 -25.52 2.16
N ARG A 154 6.75 -24.90 1.22
CA ARG A 154 5.73 -23.89 1.51
C ARG A 154 4.40 -24.51 1.90
N THR A 155 3.80 -23.93 2.91
CA THR A 155 2.41 -24.12 3.33
C THR A 155 1.53 -23.01 2.76
N LYS A 156 0.20 -23.13 2.88
CA LYS A 156 -0.76 -22.10 2.42
C LYS A 156 -0.52 -20.72 3.03
N ASP A 157 0.06 -20.69 4.24
CA ASP A 157 0.32 -19.46 4.99
C ASP A 157 1.69 -18.83 4.66
N ASP A 158 2.56 -19.55 3.95
CA ASP A 158 3.87 -19.02 3.54
C ASP A 158 3.76 -18.02 2.38
N TYR A 159 4.83 -17.25 2.18
CA TYR A 159 4.90 -16.16 1.21
C TYR A 159 5.40 -16.61 -0.15
N ALA A 160 4.94 -15.95 -1.21
CA ALA A 160 5.42 -16.18 -2.57
C ALA A 160 6.73 -15.41 -2.83
N CYS A 161 7.40 -15.67 -3.95
CA CYS A 161 8.65 -14.98 -4.29
C CYS A 161 8.43 -13.45 -4.44
N GLU A 162 7.30 -13.05 -5.00
CA GLU A 162 6.90 -11.67 -5.24
C GLU A 162 6.71 -10.89 -3.95
N ASP A 163 6.15 -11.54 -2.93
CA ASP A 163 5.98 -10.99 -1.59
C ASP A 163 7.35 -10.58 -0.99
N PHE A 164 8.38 -11.40 -1.20
CA PHE A 164 9.74 -11.09 -0.76
C PHE A 164 10.35 -9.94 -1.56
N LEU A 165 10.03 -9.81 -2.86
CA LEU A 165 10.47 -8.65 -3.65
C LEU A 165 9.83 -7.36 -3.13
N VAL A 166 8.54 -7.38 -2.78
CA VAL A 166 7.85 -6.23 -2.15
C VAL A 166 8.54 -5.87 -0.84
N LEU A 167 8.81 -6.85 0.02
CA LEU A 167 9.53 -6.63 1.26
C LEU A 167 10.89 -6.01 1.00
N LEU A 168 11.73 -6.61 0.15
CA LEU A 168 13.07 -6.08 -0.15
C LEU A 168 13.03 -4.64 -0.65
N VAL A 169 12.09 -4.28 -1.53
CA VAL A 169 11.89 -2.88 -1.96
C VAL A 169 11.59 -1.99 -0.75
N TYR A 170 10.72 -2.40 0.16
CA TYR A 170 10.44 -1.66 1.38
C TYR A 170 11.68 -1.50 2.25
N ILE A 171 12.44 -2.58 2.50
CA ILE A 171 13.63 -2.55 3.36
C ILE A 171 14.68 -1.59 2.81
N TYR A 172 15.08 -1.75 1.55
CA TYR A 172 16.10 -0.90 0.93
C TYR A 172 15.60 0.54 0.75
N SER A 173 14.29 0.76 0.61
CA SER A 173 13.72 2.09 0.62
C SER A 173 13.83 2.75 1.99
N VAL A 174 13.58 2.05 3.10
CA VAL A 174 13.58 2.65 4.44
C VAL A 174 14.99 2.90 4.98
N VAL A 175 15.93 1.97 4.78
CA VAL A 175 17.30 2.05 5.34
C VAL A 175 18.02 3.33 4.89
N GLY A 176 17.82 3.77 3.65
CA GLY A 176 18.52 4.94 3.12
C GLY A 176 20.00 4.66 2.87
N GLU A 177 20.90 5.49 3.41
CA GLU A 177 22.34 5.35 3.15
C GLU A 177 22.91 4.05 3.77
N ILE A 178 23.19 3.07 2.91
CA ILE A 178 23.74 1.77 3.31
C ILE A 178 25.26 1.85 3.43
N LYS A 179 25.81 1.50 4.60
CA LYS A 179 27.25 1.29 4.76
C LYS A 179 27.66 -0.01 4.05
N CYS A 180 28.46 0.09 3.00
CA CYS A 180 29.02 -1.08 2.34
C CYS A 180 30.02 -1.78 3.29
N GLY A 181 29.90 -3.10 3.41
CA GLY A 181 30.76 -3.91 4.26
C GLY A 181 30.64 -5.39 3.91
N LYS A 182 31.68 -6.16 4.23
CA LYS A 182 31.74 -7.61 3.91
C LYS A 182 30.58 -8.39 4.50
N GLU A 183 30.10 -8.00 5.67
CA GLU A 183 28.96 -8.63 6.35
C GLU A 183 27.66 -8.42 5.56
N LEU A 184 27.45 -7.23 5.02
CA LEU A 184 26.30 -6.93 4.16
C LEU A 184 26.38 -7.72 2.86
N ASP A 185 27.54 -7.70 2.19
CA ASP A 185 27.71 -8.45 0.94
C ASP A 185 27.44 -9.94 1.17
N THR A 186 27.89 -10.50 2.31
CA THR A 186 27.64 -11.90 2.67
C THR A 186 26.14 -12.17 2.88
N ALA A 187 25.45 -11.32 3.65
CA ALA A 187 24.02 -11.47 3.90
C ALA A 187 23.17 -11.31 2.62
N GLU A 188 23.53 -10.38 1.73
CA GLU A 188 22.89 -10.25 0.43
C GLU A 188 23.07 -11.51 -0.42
N GLU A 189 24.29 -12.05 -0.51
CA GLU A 189 24.56 -13.27 -1.28
C GLU A 189 23.78 -14.50 -0.76
N GLU A 190 23.57 -14.61 0.55
CA GLU A 190 22.73 -15.66 1.13
C GLU A 190 21.26 -15.51 0.72
N VAL A 191 20.71 -14.30 0.82
CA VAL A 191 19.33 -14.01 0.41
C VAL A 191 19.14 -14.21 -1.10
N LYS A 192 20.09 -13.75 -1.93
CA LYS A 192 20.07 -13.99 -3.37
C LYS A 192 20.03 -15.47 -3.69
N ARG A 193 20.88 -16.28 -3.06
CA ARG A 193 20.90 -17.74 -3.27
C ARG A 193 19.58 -18.39 -2.89
N ALA A 194 18.98 -17.96 -1.78
CA ALA A 194 17.67 -18.46 -1.35
C ALA A 194 16.56 -18.10 -2.34
N LEU A 195 16.55 -16.86 -2.85
CA LEU A 195 15.59 -16.42 -3.86
C LEU A 195 15.78 -17.15 -5.19
N VAL A 196 17.01 -17.30 -5.68
CA VAL A 196 17.30 -18.04 -6.91
C VAL A 196 16.78 -19.47 -6.81
N LYS A 197 17.04 -20.14 -5.68
CA LYS A 197 16.50 -21.48 -5.43
C LYS A 197 14.98 -21.46 -5.43
N ALA A 198 14.36 -20.56 -4.67
CA ALA A 198 12.90 -20.48 -4.57
C ALA A 198 12.22 -20.22 -5.91
N ILE A 199 12.78 -19.36 -6.77
CA ILE A 199 12.27 -19.03 -8.10
C ILE A 199 12.47 -20.20 -9.08
N CYS A 200 13.62 -20.89 -9.04
CA CYS A 200 13.87 -22.05 -9.89
C CYS A 200 12.99 -23.25 -9.53
N ASP A 201 12.61 -23.38 -8.26
CA ASP A 201 11.76 -24.45 -7.76
C ASP A 201 10.25 -24.19 -8.03
N GLU A 202 9.87 -23.03 -8.58
CA GLU A 202 8.48 -22.73 -8.92
C GLU A 202 7.98 -23.62 -10.08
N PRO A 203 6.84 -24.32 -9.92
CA PRO A 203 6.28 -25.12 -11.00
C PRO A 203 5.80 -24.25 -12.16
N GLU A 204 5.24 -23.08 -11.85
CA GLU A 204 4.74 -22.10 -12.80
C GLU A 204 5.22 -20.70 -12.40
N LEU A 205 5.85 -19.99 -13.35
CA LEU A 205 6.30 -18.63 -13.12
C LEU A 205 5.11 -17.68 -13.22
N SER A 206 4.93 -16.82 -12.23
CA SER A 206 3.95 -15.73 -12.33
C SER A 206 4.32 -14.76 -13.45
N PRO A 207 3.37 -13.97 -13.99
CA PRO A 207 3.66 -12.97 -15.01
C PRO A 207 4.78 -12.00 -14.61
N LEU A 208 4.85 -11.64 -13.32
CA LEU A 208 5.90 -10.78 -12.79
C LEU A 208 7.28 -11.45 -12.87
N LEU A 209 7.39 -12.71 -12.45
CA LEU A 209 8.65 -13.45 -12.53
C LEU A 209 9.05 -13.73 -13.98
N GLN A 210 8.10 -13.98 -14.88
CA GLN A 210 8.37 -14.12 -16.31
C GLN A 210 8.99 -12.84 -16.87
N ASN A 211 8.41 -11.67 -16.56
CA ASN A 211 8.92 -10.38 -17.03
C ASN A 211 10.30 -10.05 -16.44
N ILE A 212 10.52 -10.32 -15.15
CA ILE A 212 11.81 -10.07 -14.47
C ILE A 212 12.92 -10.99 -15.01
N THR A 213 12.61 -12.26 -15.27
CA THR A 213 13.60 -13.25 -15.72
C THR A 213 13.74 -13.33 -17.23
N GLY A 214 12.83 -12.69 -17.99
CA GLY A 214 12.73 -12.81 -19.44
C GLY A 214 12.45 -14.24 -19.92
N CYS A 215 11.76 -15.05 -19.11
CA CYS A 215 11.48 -16.46 -19.39
C CYS A 215 9.97 -16.73 -19.35
N ASP A 216 9.41 -17.21 -20.47
CA ASP A 216 7.97 -17.48 -20.59
C ASP A 216 7.49 -18.71 -19.79
N SER A 217 8.41 -19.54 -19.28
CA SER A 217 8.07 -20.73 -18.49
C SER A 217 9.22 -21.16 -17.58
N SER A 218 8.88 -21.90 -16.52
CA SER A 218 9.83 -22.51 -15.57
C SER A 218 10.83 -23.44 -16.26
N LEU A 219 10.44 -24.11 -17.34
CA LEU A 219 11.32 -25.00 -18.12
C LEU A 219 12.48 -24.25 -18.81
N ASN A 220 12.27 -22.98 -19.16
CA ASN A 220 13.28 -22.15 -19.85
C ASN A 220 14.18 -21.38 -18.87
N LEU A 221 13.84 -21.41 -17.58
CA LEU A 221 14.54 -20.72 -16.52
C LEU A 221 15.71 -21.59 -16.02
N THR A 222 16.93 -21.13 -16.28
CA THR A 222 18.13 -21.75 -15.73
C THR A 222 18.54 -21.05 -14.44
N SER A 223 19.25 -21.78 -13.57
CA SER A 223 19.83 -21.21 -12.34
C SER A 223 20.69 -19.97 -12.61
N GLN A 224 21.42 -19.94 -13.73
CA GLN A 224 22.20 -18.76 -14.13
C GLN A 224 21.30 -17.57 -14.49
N LYS A 225 20.24 -17.76 -15.29
CA LYS A 225 19.32 -16.67 -15.64
C LYS A 225 18.60 -16.11 -14.41
N ALA A 226 18.18 -16.99 -13.50
CA ALA A 226 17.58 -16.58 -12.24
C ALA A 226 18.57 -15.78 -11.38
N MET A 227 19.84 -16.21 -11.33
CA MET A 227 20.90 -15.46 -10.65
C MET A 227 21.11 -14.08 -11.27
N ASP A 228 21.24 -13.98 -12.60
CA ASP A 228 21.45 -12.72 -13.30
C ASP A 228 20.29 -11.73 -13.04
N ALA A 229 19.04 -12.23 -13.02
CA ALA A 229 17.85 -11.45 -12.70
C ALA A 229 17.85 -10.96 -11.24
N VAL A 230 18.14 -11.84 -10.29
CA VAL A 230 18.23 -11.51 -8.86
C VAL A 230 19.38 -10.53 -8.59
N ASP A 231 20.52 -10.66 -9.27
CA ASP A 231 21.60 -9.67 -9.21
C ASP A 231 21.19 -8.31 -9.77
N GLY A 232 20.39 -8.29 -10.84
CA GLY A 232 19.76 -7.07 -11.37
C GLY A 232 18.84 -6.39 -10.34
N ILE A 233 18.03 -7.19 -9.63
CA ILE A 233 17.18 -6.72 -8.54
C ILE A 233 18.01 -6.07 -7.43
N PHE A 234 19.03 -6.75 -6.91
CA PHE A 234 19.85 -6.22 -5.82
C PHE A 234 20.65 -4.97 -6.20
N ARG A 235 21.10 -4.87 -7.45
CA ARG A 235 21.67 -3.61 -7.98
C ARG A 235 20.66 -2.47 -7.91
N SER A 236 19.44 -2.70 -8.41
CA SER A 236 18.36 -1.71 -8.34
C SER A 236 17.96 -1.35 -6.90
N LEU A 237 17.94 -2.32 -5.98
CA LEU A 237 17.66 -2.09 -4.56
C LEU A 237 18.71 -1.18 -3.91
N ARG A 238 20.00 -1.41 -4.19
CA ARG A 238 21.08 -0.53 -3.74
C ARG A 238 20.96 0.88 -4.33
N ASP A 239 20.51 1.01 -5.58
CA ASP A 239 20.25 2.32 -6.20
C ASP A 239 19.09 3.04 -5.50
N ILE A 240 17.97 2.35 -5.22
CA ILE A 240 16.81 2.88 -4.49
C ILE A 240 17.23 3.47 -3.14
N ALA A 241 18.07 2.75 -2.40
CA ALA A 241 18.58 3.17 -1.11
C ALA A 241 19.37 4.50 -1.18
N ARG A 242 20.05 4.74 -2.31
CA ARG A 242 20.89 5.93 -2.56
C ARG A 242 20.14 7.11 -3.16
N VAL A 243 18.94 6.94 -3.72
CA VAL A 243 18.20 8.00 -4.44
C VAL A 243 18.10 9.29 -3.63
N ARG A 244 17.92 9.17 -2.31
CA ARG A 244 17.71 10.33 -1.42
C ARG A 244 19.00 10.88 -0.80
N MET A 245 20.17 10.33 -1.10
CA MET A 245 21.45 10.76 -0.48
C MET A 245 21.80 12.23 -0.76
N HIS A 246 21.32 12.78 -1.88
CA HIS A 246 21.58 14.15 -2.29
C HIS A 246 20.54 15.16 -1.76
N MET A 247 19.43 14.67 -1.20
CA MET A 247 18.44 15.52 -0.54
C MET A 247 18.99 15.99 0.81
N LYS A 248 18.69 17.22 1.22
CA LYS A 248 19.18 17.76 2.49
C LYS A 248 18.18 17.54 3.61
N GLN A 249 16.92 17.85 3.37
CA GLN A 249 15.83 17.71 4.32
C GLN A 249 15.18 16.33 4.18
N PHE A 250 14.90 15.89 2.96
CA PHE A 250 14.10 14.69 2.68
C PHE A 250 14.93 13.41 2.49
N HIS A 251 16.18 13.39 2.97
CA HIS A 251 17.10 12.26 2.84
C HIS A 251 16.62 10.96 3.49
N SER A 252 15.89 11.05 4.61
CA SER A 252 15.40 9.89 5.35
C SER A 252 13.88 9.82 5.39
N ILE A 253 13.35 8.61 5.23
CA ILE A 253 11.93 8.26 5.44
C ILE A 253 11.73 7.41 6.70
N HIS A 254 12.83 7.09 7.40
CA HIS A 254 12.84 6.43 8.69
C HIS A 254 12.90 7.50 9.78
N ASN A 255 11.96 7.44 10.72
CA ASN A 255 12.03 8.19 11.95
C ASN A 255 12.37 7.22 13.08
N PRO A 256 13.55 7.31 13.71
CA PRO A 256 14.00 6.37 14.74
C PRO A 256 13.13 6.41 16.00
N GLY A 257 12.26 7.42 16.14
CA GLY A 257 11.44 7.59 17.33
C GLY A 257 12.24 8.18 18.48
N SER A 258 11.71 8.05 19.68
CA SER A 258 12.31 8.53 20.93
C SER A 258 11.92 7.58 22.07
N ASN A 259 12.39 7.83 23.30
CA ASN A 259 12.01 7.01 24.47
C ASN A 259 10.48 6.93 24.70
N THR A 260 9.71 7.85 24.14
CA THR A 260 8.24 7.89 24.24
C THR A 260 7.50 7.52 22.94
N HIS A 261 8.21 7.39 21.82
CA HIS A 261 7.61 7.16 20.51
C HIS A 261 8.36 6.07 19.76
N GLN A 262 7.64 5.04 19.30
CA GLN A 262 8.21 3.97 18.49
C GLN A 262 8.76 4.51 17.16
N ALA A 263 9.74 3.78 16.61
CA ALA A 263 10.23 4.03 15.27
C ALA A 263 9.06 4.01 14.27
N SER A 264 9.07 4.93 13.31
CA SER A 264 7.95 5.11 12.38
C SER A 264 8.42 5.43 10.97
N TYR A 265 7.62 4.98 10.01
CA TYR A 265 7.77 5.31 8.60
C TYR A 265 7.13 6.67 8.30
N LYS A 266 7.90 7.58 7.69
CA LYS A 266 7.45 8.91 7.24
C LYS A 266 7.66 9.06 5.72
N PRO A 267 6.64 8.76 4.90
CA PRO A 267 6.74 8.80 3.44
C PRO A 267 7.22 10.17 2.93
N LEU A 268 7.99 10.18 1.84
CA LEU A 268 8.50 11.41 1.21
C LEU A 268 7.37 12.39 0.89
N LEU A 269 6.27 11.92 0.30
CA LEU A 269 5.12 12.77 -0.01
C LEU A 269 4.53 13.46 1.23
N LYS A 270 4.53 12.77 2.39
CA LYS A 270 4.11 13.36 3.66
C LYS A 270 5.01 14.53 4.04
N GLN A 271 6.32 14.35 3.92
CA GLN A 271 7.31 15.37 4.26
C GLN A 271 7.15 16.60 3.36
N VAL A 272 6.98 16.40 2.05
CA VAL A 272 6.74 17.48 1.08
C VAL A 272 5.47 18.25 1.41
N VAL A 273 4.36 17.57 1.68
CA VAL A 273 3.08 18.23 1.99
C VAL A 273 3.13 18.94 3.34
N GLU A 274 3.84 18.38 4.34
CA GLU A 274 4.06 19.05 5.63
C GLU A 274 4.87 20.35 5.47
N GLU A 275 5.89 20.34 4.62
CA GLU A 275 6.70 21.52 4.29
C GLU A 275 5.85 22.59 3.57
N VAL A 276 5.12 22.19 2.53
CA VAL A 276 4.24 23.08 1.76
C VAL A 276 3.13 23.70 2.62
N CYS A 277 2.59 22.93 3.56
CA CYS A 277 1.53 23.36 4.47
C CYS A 277 2.07 23.94 5.79
N ASN A 278 3.38 24.20 5.90
CA ASN A 278 3.97 24.73 7.11
C ASN A 278 3.58 26.21 7.31
N PRO A 279 2.96 26.61 8.45
CA PRO A 279 2.60 28.00 8.70
C PRO A 279 3.82 28.94 8.79
N ASP A 280 4.97 28.43 9.21
CA ASP A 280 6.20 29.23 9.38
C ASP A 280 6.90 29.55 8.05
N ARG A 281 6.48 28.90 6.96
CA ARG A 281 6.98 29.10 5.58
C ARG A 281 8.51 29.15 5.50
N PRO A 282 9.22 28.12 6.01
CA PRO A 282 10.66 28.02 5.78
C PRO A 282 10.99 28.05 4.27
N ASP A 283 12.15 28.62 3.91
CA ASP A 283 12.67 28.55 2.55
C ASP A 283 12.90 27.05 2.21
N PRO A 284 12.15 26.45 1.27
CA PRO A 284 12.22 25.01 1.06
C PRO A 284 13.55 24.68 0.38
N VAL A 285 14.31 23.77 1.00
CA VAL A 285 15.69 23.46 0.58
C VAL A 285 15.72 22.47 -0.58
N ASP A 286 14.86 21.46 -0.52
CA ASP A 286 14.78 20.37 -1.51
C ASP A 286 13.64 20.56 -2.54
N ILE A 287 12.83 21.63 -2.41
CA ILE A 287 11.77 21.95 -3.37
C ILE A 287 12.24 23.11 -4.25
N GLU A 288 12.59 22.78 -5.50
CA GLU A 288 13.04 23.78 -6.46
C GLU A 288 11.87 24.43 -7.20
N HIS A 289 11.90 25.76 -7.28
CA HIS A 289 10.96 26.51 -8.11
C HIS A 289 11.54 26.67 -9.53
N ILE A 290 10.87 26.10 -10.52
CA ILE A 290 11.18 26.27 -11.94
C ILE A 290 10.17 27.25 -12.55
N SER A 291 10.64 28.44 -12.92
CA SER A 291 9.85 29.41 -13.68
C SER A 291 9.89 29.09 -15.17
N SER A 292 8.74 28.84 -15.80
CA SER A 292 8.64 28.55 -17.25
C SER A 292 8.16 29.74 -18.10
N GLY A 293 8.46 30.97 -17.67
CA GLY A 293 8.05 32.19 -18.39
C GLY A 293 9.11 32.71 -19.37
N LEU A 294 8.68 33.12 -20.57
CA LEU A 294 9.49 33.87 -21.56
C LEU A 294 10.22 35.10 -20.97
N THR A 295 9.69 35.67 -19.89
CA THR A 295 10.29 36.80 -19.15
C THR A 295 11.53 36.44 -18.34
N ASP A 296 11.77 35.16 -18.04
CA ASP A 296 12.89 34.73 -17.19
C ASP A 296 14.20 34.54 -17.98
N LEU A 297 14.11 34.29 -19.29
CA LEU A 297 15.26 34.32 -20.20
C LEU A 297 15.89 35.73 -20.33
N LEU A 298 15.14 36.77 -20.00
CA LEU A 298 15.66 38.15 -19.90
C LEU A 298 16.15 38.50 -18.49
N LYS A 299 15.72 37.76 -17.46
CA LYS A 299 16.14 37.95 -16.07
C LYS A 299 17.42 37.21 -15.72
N THR A 300 17.76 36.12 -16.41
CA THR A 300 19.03 35.38 -16.20
C THR A 300 20.28 36.26 -16.40
N GLY A 301 20.22 37.32 -17.21
CA GLY A 301 21.34 38.28 -17.38
C GLY A 301 21.50 39.32 -16.27
N PHE A 302 20.46 39.58 -15.47
CA PHE A 302 20.45 40.63 -14.44
C PHE A 302 20.18 40.10 -13.01
N SER A 303 19.82 38.81 -12.85
CA SER A 303 19.35 38.24 -11.58
C SER A 303 20.48 37.64 -10.70
N MET A 304 21.75 37.85 -11.01
CA MET A 304 22.86 37.32 -10.20
C MET A 304 23.01 38.03 -8.83
N PHE A 305 22.28 39.13 -8.58
CA PHE A 305 22.51 40.00 -7.40
C PHE A 305 21.27 40.32 -6.54
N MET A 306 20.08 39.78 -6.83
CA MET A 306 18.91 39.99 -5.96
C MET A 306 18.25 38.65 -5.59
N LYS A 307 18.07 38.41 -4.29
CA LYS A 307 17.23 37.32 -3.75
C LYS A 307 15.77 37.67 -4.06
N VAL A 308 15.34 37.39 -5.29
CA VAL A 308 13.94 37.61 -5.71
C VAL A 308 13.07 36.63 -4.93
N ASN A 309 12.06 37.14 -4.21
CA ASN A 309 11.12 36.31 -3.46
C ASN A 309 10.47 35.28 -4.40
N ARG A 310 10.82 34.01 -4.21
CA ARG A 310 10.23 32.89 -4.95
C ARG A 310 8.83 32.64 -4.37
N PRO A 311 7.80 32.45 -5.21
CA PRO A 311 6.48 32.14 -4.71
C PRO A 311 6.52 30.80 -3.96
N HIS A 312 5.95 30.77 -2.77
CA HIS A 312 5.85 29.55 -1.99
C HIS A 312 4.64 28.74 -2.50
N PRO A 313 4.70 27.41 -2.65
CA PRO A 313 3.53 26.62 -3.07
C PRO A 313 2.32 26.83 -2.15
N GLY A 314 2.57 27.15 -0.88
CA GLY A 314 1.56 27.53 0.10
C GLY A 314 0.88 28.90 -0.12
N ASP A 315 1.32 29.73 -1.05
CA ASP A 315 0.69 31.03 -1.33
C ASP A 315 -0.59 30.92 -2.16
N HIS A 316 -0.82 29.77 -2.80
CA HIS A 316 -1.95 29.55 -3.68
C HIS A 316 -3.07 28.73 -2.99
N PRO A 317 -4.35 29.02 -3.34
CA PRO A 317 -5.50 28.28 -2.81
C PRO A 317 -5.68 26.90 -3.47
N LEU A 318 -4.98 26.63 -4.57
CA LEU A 318 -4.98 25.35 -5.29
C LEU A 318 -3.57 24.78 -5.33
N LEU A 319 -3.40 23.56 -4.84
CA LEU A 319 -2.17 22.78 -4.93
C LEU A 319 -2.39 21.59 -5.86
N ILE A 320 -1.55 21.47 -6.88
CA ILE A 320 -1.55 20.33 -7.81
C ILE A 320 -0.29 19.52 -7.54
N ILE A 321 -0.45 18.23 -7.24
CA ILE A 321 0.64 17.29 -7.03
C ILE A 321 0.58 16.27 -8.16
N PHE A 322 1.59 16.23 -9.03
CA PHE A 322 1.71 15.23 -10.08
C PHE A 322 2.80 14.21 -9.72
N MET A 323 2.41 12.96 -9.49
CA MET A 323 3.30 11.86 -9.11
C MET A 323 3.72 11.07 -10.35
N VAL A 324 4.99 11.22 -10.75
CA VAL A 324 5.60 10.40 -11.81
C VAL A 324 5.99 9.04 -11.22
N GLY A 325 5.61 7.96 -11.89
CA GLY A 325 5.85 6.59 -11.41
C GLY A 325 4.70 6.01 -10.60
N GLY A 326 3.71 6.83 -10.25
CA GLY A 326 2.45 6.41 -9.65
C GLY A 326 2.26 6.86 -8.20
N VAL A 327 1.05 6.64 -7.68
CA VAL A 327 0.66 6.97 -6.30
C VAL A 327 -0.21 5.86 -5.72
N SER A 328 -0.11 5.60 -4.43
CA SER A 328 -0.99 4.67 -3.72
C SER A 328 -2.24 5.36 -3.14
N ILE A 329 -3.30 4.58 -2.89
CA ILE A 329 -4.54 5.12 -2.28
C ILE A 329 -4.27 5.65 -0.85
N SER A 330 -3.40 4.98 -0.09
CA SER A 330 -3.02 5.41 1.26
C SER A 330 -2.30 6.76 1.25
N GLU A 331 -1.47 7.02 0.24
CA GLU A 331 -0.83 8.32 0.04
C GLU A 331 -1.84 9.42 -0.30
N VAL A 332 -2.77 9.17 -1.23
CA VAL A 332 -3.83 10.13 -1.57
C VAL A 332 -4.67 10.49 -0.35
N LYS A 333 -5.05 9.48 0.45
CA LYS A 333 -5.76 9.69 1.71
C LYS A 333 -4.92 10.52 2.70
N MET A 334 -3.64 10.21 2.82
CA MET A 334 -2.72 10.94 3.71
C MET A 334 -2.58 12.42 3.31
N VAL A 335 -2.47 12.73 2.02
CA VAL A 335 -2.48 14.12 1.52
C VAL A 335 -3.77 14.83 1.90
N LYS A 336 -4.92 14.20 1.64
CA LYS A 336 -6.25 14.74 1.97
C LYS A 336 -6.35 15.09 3.46
N ASP A 337 -6.03 14.14 4.33
CA ASP A 337 -6.16 14.30 5.78
C ASP A 337 -5.20 15.37 6.32
N LEU A 338 -3.97 15.42 5.79
CA LEU A 338 -2.94 16.37 6.21
C LEU A 338 -3.29 17.81 5.82
N VAL A 339 -3.76 18.02 4.60
CA VAL A 339 -4.14 19.35 4.11
C VAL A 339 -5.38 19.86 4.85
N ALA A 340 -6.38 19.00 5.03
CA ALA A 340 -7.59 19.35 5.79
C ALA A 340 -7.25 19.80 7.23
N THR A 341 -6.23 19.20 7.82
CA THR A 341 -5.78 19.51 9.19
C THR A 341 -4.92 20.77 9.26
N ARG A 342 -3.93 20.92 8.37
CA ARG A 342 -2.91 21.98 8.47
C ARG A 342 -3.28 23.26 7.74
N LYS A 343 -4.05 23.19 6.65
CA LYS A 343 -4.36 24.34 5.80
C LYS A 343 -5.80 24.27 5.27
N PRO A 344 -6.81 24.40 6.16
CA PRO A 344 -8.21 24.34 5.76
C PRO A 344 -8.50 25.43 4.71
N GLY A 345 -9.23 25.05 3.65
CA GLY A 345 -9.57 25.95 2.54
C GLY A 345 -8.65 25.88 1.33
N THR A 346 -7.53 25.13 1.40
CA THR A 346 -6.73 24.82 0.21
C THR A 346 -7.33 23.63 -0.54
N GLN A 347 -7.59 23.78 -1.83
CA GLN A 347 -7.97 22.70 -2.72
C GLN A 347 -6.71 21.93 -3.16
N VAL A 348 -6.78 20.60 -3.18
CA VAL A 348 -5.66 19.76 -3.61
C VAL A 348 -6.12 18.78 -4.68
N ILE A 349 -5.36 18.72 -5.76
CA ILE A 349 -5.56 17.77 -6.84
C ILE A 349 -4.30 16.90 -6.91
N VAL A 350 -4.47 15.59 -6.68
CA VAL A 350 -3.40 14.61 -6.84
C VAL A 350 -3.60 13.89 -8.18
N LEU A 351 -2.59 13.96 -9.02
CA LEU A 351 -2.51 13.32 -10.32
C LEU A 351 -1.35 12.32 -10.27
N SER A 352 -1.45 11.24 -11.03
CA SER A 352 -0.36 10.28 -11.16
C SER A 352 -0.38 9.62 -12.53
N SER A 353 0.76 9.05 -12.93
CA SER A 353 0.82 8.21 -14.13
C SER A 353 0.06 6.90 -13.96
N VAL A 354 0.11 6.31 -12.77
CA VAL A 354 -0.50 5.00 -12.44
C VAL A 354 -1.02 5.02 -11.00
N LEU A 355 -2.04 4.22 -10.69
CA LEU A 355 -2.45 3.92 -9.32
C LEU A 355 -1.72 2.65 -8.84
N LEU A 356 -0.86 2.77 -7.84
CA LEU A 356 0.06 1.72 -7.44
C LEU A 356 -0.57 0.72 -6.46
N THR A 357 -0.28 -0.55 -6.71
CA THR A 357 -0.32 -1.65 -5.76
C THR A 357 1.11 -2.08 -5.40
N PRO A 358 1.32 -2.86 -4.32
CA PRO A 358 2.65 -3.37 -3.98
C PRO A 358 3.29 -4.16 -5.13
N HIS A 359 2.53 -5.04 -5.79
CA HIS A 359 3.03 -5.87 -6.89
C HIS A 359 3.36 -5.05 -8.15
N SER A 360 2.50 -4.10 -8.54
CA SER A 360 2.80 -3.22 -9.68
C SER A 360 4.03 -2.35 -9.44
N THR A 361 4.36 -2.05 -8.18
CA THR A 361 5.59 -1.31 -7.83
C THR A 361 6.82 -2.15 -8.15
N VAL A 362 6.81 -3.43 -7.78
CA VAL A 362 7.89 -4.39 -8.11
C VAL A 362 8.03 -4.56 -9.62
N GLU A 363 6.91 -4.63 -10.34
CA GLU A 363 6.90 -4.69 -11.80
C GLU A 363 7.54 -3.44 -12.44
N LEU A 364 7.12 -2.24 -12.06
CA LEU A 364 7.69 -0.98 -12.55
C LEU A 364 9.20 -0.86 -12.25
N LEU A 365 9.65 -1.41 -11.12
CA LEU A 365 11.05 -1.35 -10.72
C LEU A 365 11.91 -2.36 -11.49
N PHE A 366 11.46 -3.59 -11.65
CA PHE A 366 12.34 -4.68 -12.11
C PHE A 366 11.98 -5.27 -13.48
N ALA A 367 10.76 -5.05 -13.98
CA ALA A 367 10.26 -5.62 -15.22
C ALA A 367 10.12 -4.60 -16.37
N SER A 368 9.96 -3.31 -16.06
CA SER A 368 9.82 -2.28 -17.11
C SER A 368 11.17 -1.87 -17.70
N ASP A 369 11.24 -1.79 -19.03
CA ASP A 369 12.39 -1.19 -19.71
C ASP A 369 12.41 0.33 -19.44
N ARG A 370 13.29 0.75 -18.53
CA ARG A 370 13.40 2.14 -18.06
C ARG A 370 13.83 3.12 -19.16
N LEU A 371 14.21 2.63 -20.34
CA LEU A 371 14.75 3.43 -21.44
C LEU A 371 13.79 3.60 -22.62
N GLN A 372 12.64 2.93 -22.64
CA GLN A 372 11.59 3.16 -23.63
C GLN A 372 10.28 3.49 -22.91
N PRO A 373 9.77 4.74 -22.98
CA PRO A 373 8.42 4.99 -22.54
C PRO A 373 7.49 4.13 -23.38
N ASP A 374 6.75 3.22 -22.72
CA ASP A 374 5.76 2.39 -23.37
C ASP A 374 4.76 3.32 -24.07
N ALA A 375 4.86 3.41 -25.40
CA ALA A 375 3.99 4.24 -26.23
C ALA A 375 2.59 3.60 -26.41
N ARG A 376 2.15 2.80 -25.45
CA ARG A 376 0.83 2.16 -25.42
C ARG A 376 0.01 2.81 -24.31
N ILE A 377 -0.45 4.03 -24.60
CA ILE A 377 -1.67 4.60 -24.00
C ILE A 377 -2.79 4.43 -25.03
#